data_AF-A0A8T6YJE2-F1
#
_entry.id   AF-A0A8T6YJE2-F1
#
_cell.length_a   1.000
_cell.length_b   1.000
_cell.length_c   1.000
_cell.angle_alpha   90.00
_cell.angle_beta   90.00
_cell.angle_gamma   90.00
#
_symmetry.space_group_name_H-M   'P 1'
#
loop_
_entity.id
_entity.type
_entity.pdbx_description
1 polymer ?
#
loop_
_entity_poly.entity_id
_entity_poly.type
_entity_poly.pdbx_seq_one_letter_code
_entity_poly.pdbx_strand_id
1 'polypeptide(L)'
;MASFYHALFIPAILNGLFLAIATKTGIDFSPSGIGLIIFDVFQPFVSEPNVMFFRGIEIILLLLPWISYVLVVIKFGIRGLVVFGIILLMSFGIFHYFLN
;
A
#
# COMPACT_ATOMS: atom_id res chain seq x y z
N MET A 1 -22.29 -8.65 13.96
CA MET A 1 -21.94 -8.07 12.65
C MET A 1 -21.11 -6.77 12.73
N ALA A 2 -21.19 -5.97 13.80
CA ALA A 2 -20.42 -4.72 13.92
C ALA A 2 -18.89 -4.90 13.93
N SER A 3 -18.37 -5.99 14.48
CA SER A 3 -16.91 -6.25 14.57
C SER A 3 -16.21 -6.47 13.21
N PHE A 4 -16.92 -6.86 12.16
CA PHE A 4 -16.33 -7.34 10.90
C PHE A 4 -15.69 -6.25 10.03
N TYR A 5 -16.25 -5.03 10.01
CA TYR A 5 -15.77 -3.94 9.14
C TYR A 5 -14.68 -3.07 9.79
N HIS A 6 -14.50 -3.16 11.11
CA HIS A 6 -13.46 -2.40 11.81
C HIS A 6 -12.05 -2.78 11.33
N ALA A 7 -11.86 -4.05 10.96
CA ALA A 7 -10.60 -4.54 10.41
C ALA A 7 -10.22 -3.93 9.06
N LEU A 8 -11.20 -3.39 8.31
CA LEU A 8 -10.97 -2.70 7.03
C LEU A 8 -10.70 -1.20 7.23
N PHE A 9 -11.13 -0.65 8.36
CA PHE A 9 -11.16 0.79 8.59
C PHE A 9 -9.75 1.38 8.70
N ILE A 10 -8.92 0.85 9.60
CA ILE A 10 -7.56 1.34 9.81
C ILE A 10 -6.72 1.18 8.53
N PRO A 11 -6.68 0.00 7.86
CA PRO A 11 -5.89 -0.13 6.65
C PRO A 11 -6.39 0.74 5.49
N ALA A 12 -7.70 0.97 5.36
CA ALA A 12 -8.24 1.87 4.33
C ALA A 12 -7.84 3.33 4.59
N ILE A 13 -7.91 3.80 5.84
CA ILE A 13 -7.49 5.15 6.24
C ILE A 13 -6.00 5.36 5.97
N LEU A 14 -5.16 4.40 6.37
CA LEU A 14 -3.72 4.49 6.14
C LEU A 14 -3.38 4.49 4.65
N ASN A 15 -4.04 3.67 3.84
CA ASN A 15 -3.86 3.71 2.38
C ASN A 15 -4.30 5.05 1.78
N GLY A 16 -5.39 5.65 2.27
CA GLY A 16 -5.80 6.99 1.84
C GLY A 16 -4.77 8.06 2.21
N LEU A 17 -4.16 7.97 3.41
CA LEU A 17 -3.06 8.83 3.83
C LEU A 17 -1.83 8.67 2.93
N PHE A 18 -1.39 7.43 2.69
CA PHE A 18 -0.22 7.16 1.84
C PHE A 18 -0.44 7.68 0.42
N LEU A 19 -1.65 7.47 -0.14
CA LEU A 19 -2.01 8.00 -1.44
C LEU A 19 -1.98 9.54 -1.46
N ALA A 20 -2.48 10.19 -0.41
CA ALA A 20 -2.48 11.64 -0.31
C ALA A 20 -1.05 12.20 -0.26
N ILE A 21 -0.17 11.60 0.56
CA ILE A 21 1.24 11.97 0.64
C ILE A 21 1.92 11.74 -0.72
N ALA A 22 1.77 10.56 -1.33
CA ALA A 22 2.38 10.24 -2.61
C ALA A 22 1.94 11.20 -3.72
N THR A 23 0.68 11.62 -3.73
CA THR A 23 0.16 12.60 -4.70
C THR A 23 0.79 13.99 -4.51
N LYS A 24 1.15 14.36 -3.28
CA LYS A 24 1.74 15.68 -2.96
C LYS A 24 3.25 15.72 -3.13
N THR A 25 3.94 14.68 -2.66
CA THR A 25 5.41 14.65 -2.59
C THR A 25 6.04 13.93 -3.77
N GLY A 26 5.28 13.12 -4.51
CA GLY A 26 5.81 12.17 -5.49
C GLY A 26 6.49 10.95 -4.86
N ILE A 27 6.49 10.83 -3.52
CA ILE A 27 7.17 9.76 -2.78
C ILE A 27 6.13 8.82 -2.19
N ASP A 28 6.23 7.53 -2.52
CA ASP A 28 5.37 6.50 -1.94
C ASP A 28 5.84 6.12 -0.52
N PHE A 29 5.10 6.57 0.49
CA PHE A 29 5.33 6.24 1.91
C PHE A 29 4.57 4.99 2.39
N SER A 30 3.93 4.25 1.49
CA SER A 30 3.37 2.95 1.83
C SER A 30 4.48 1.95 2.23
N PRO A 31 4.16 0.85 2.93
CA PRO A 31 5.15 -0.18 3.25
C PRO A 31 5.89 -0.72 2.02
N SER A 32 5.21 -0.85 0.88
CA SER A 32 5.83 -1.23 -0.40
C SER A 32 6.75 -0.13 -0.92
N GLY A 33 6.31 1.13 -0.90
CA GLY A 33 7.11 2.26 -1.35
C GLY A 33 8.39 2.45 -0.53
N ILE A 34 8.28 2.42 0.80
CA ILE A 34 9.44 2.46 1.70
C ILE A 34 10.36 1.27 1.44
N GLY A 35 9.79 0.07 1.27
CA GLY A 35 10.54 -1.13 0.93
C GLY A 35 11.36 -0.95 -0.34
N LEU A 36 10.75 -0.42 -1.40
CA LEU A 36 11.40 -0.15 -2.69
C LEU A 36 12.49 0.93 -2.58
N ILE A 37 12.24 2.01 -1.84
CA ILE A 37 13.25 3.06 -1.60
C ILE A 37 14.48 2.47 -0.90
N ILE A 38 14.27 1.65 0.14
CA ILE A 38 15.36 0.94 0.81
C ILE A 38 16.08 0.02 -0.20
N PHE A 39 15.31 -0.69 -1.01
CA PHE A 39 15.83 -1.61 -2.01
C PHE A 39 16.76 -0.93 -3.02
N ASP A 40 16.33 0.20 -3.59
CA ASP A 40 17.09 1.01 -4.54
C ASP A 40 18.41 1.51 -3.94
N VAL A 41 18.39 1.92 -2.66
CA VAL A 41 19.61 2.36 -1.94
C VAL A 41 20.62 1.22 -1.82
N PHE A 42 20.17 -0.02 -1.62
CA PHE A 42 21.05 -1.17 -1.46
C PHE A 42 21.45 -1.85 -2.77
N GLN A 43 20.74 -1.57 -3.87
CA GLN A 43 20.99 -2.16 -5.18
C GLN A 43 22.47 -2.08 -5.65
N PRO A 44 23.22 -0.98 -5.45
CA PRO A 44 24.62 -0.90 -5.84
C PRO A 44 25.55 -1.88 -5.10
N PHE A 45 25.13 -2.39 -3.95
CA PHE A 45 25.93 -3.31 -3.11
C PHE A 45 25.60 -4.78 -3.38
N VAL A 46 24.67 -5.06 -4.31
CA VAL A 46 24.25 -6.42 -4.65
C VAL A 46 25.27 -7.05 -5.60
N SER A 47 25.88 -8.15 -5.19
CA SER A 47 26.75 -8.95 -6.05
C SER A 47 25.95 -9.68 -7.12
N GLU A 48 26.55 -9.91 -8.30
CA GLU A 48 25.94 -10.62 -9.44
C GLU A 48 25.12 -11.88 -9.08
N PRO A 49 25.60 -12.82 -8.24
CA PRO A 49 24.83 -14.02 -7.88
C PRO A 49 23.53 -13.71 -7.11
N ASN A 50 23.46 -12.58 -6.43
CA ASN A 50 22.31 -12.18 -5.61
C ASN A 50 21.28 -11.34 -6.39
N VAL A 51 21.58 -10.91 -7.62
CA VAL A 51 20.70 -10.03 -8.41
C VAL A 51 19.33 -10.66 -8.66
N MET A 52 19.25 -11.97 -8.94
CA MET A 52 17.96 -12.63 -9.15
C MET A 52 17.10 -12.68 -7.89
N PHE A 53 17.73 -12.94 -6.73
CA PHE A 53 17.04 -12.88 -5.45
C PHE A 53 16.53 -11.46 -5.17
N PHE A 54 17.37 -10.46 -5.46
CA PHE A 54 17.03 -9.06 -5.28
C PHE A 54 15.81 -8.68 -6.14
N ARG A 55 15.86 -8.94 -7.45
CA ARG A 55 14.71 -8.73 -8.35
C ARG A 55 13.44 -9.46 -7.91
N GLY A 56 13.58 -10.66 -7.33
CA GLY A 56 12.44 -11.40 -6.77
C GLY A 56 11.73 -10.64 -5.65
N ILE A 57 12.49 -10.07 -4.72
CA ILE A 57 11.92 -9.26 -3.62
C ILE A 57 11.30 -7.97 -4.17
N GLU A 58 11.96 -7.30 -5.11
CA GLU A 58 11.44 -6.09 -5.76
C GLU A 58 10.04 -6.33 -6.36
N ILE A 59 9.88 -7.44 -7.10
CA ILE A 59 8.58 -7.84 -7.66
C ILE A 59 7.54 -8.09 -6.56
N ILE A 60 7.92 -8.74 -5.45
CA ILE A 60 7.00 -8.96 -4.33
C ILE A 60 6.55 -7.64 -3.72
N LEU A 61 7.46 -6.68 -3.53
CA LEU A 61 7.15 -5.35 -3.01
C LEU A 61 6.21 -4.58 -3.94
N LEU A 62 6.43 -4.65 -5.26
CA LEU A 62 5.55 -4.07 -6.27
C LEU A 62 4.15 -4.70 -6.26
N LEU A 63 4.05 -6.00 -5.97
CA LEU A 63 2.77 -6.71 -5.93
C LEU A 63 2.06 -6.60 -4.58
N LEU A 64 2.73 -6.13 -3.52
CA LEU A 64 2.20 -6.10 -2.16
C LEU A 64 0.86 -5.34 -2.03
N PRO A 65 0.65 -4.18 -2.69
CA PRO A 65 -0.64 -3.50 -2.66
C PRO A 65 -1.76 -4.35 -3.26
N TRP A 66 -1.49 -5.02 -4.38
CA TRP A 66 -2.45 -5.90 -5.06
C TRP A 66 -2.81 -7.12 -4.21
N ILE A 67 -1.80 -7.72 -3.56
CA ILE A 67 -2.01 -8.82 -2.62
C ILE A 67 -2.93 -8.38 -1.48
N SER A 68 -2.76 -7.16 -0.96
CA SER A 68 -3.63 -6.60 0.08
C SER A 68 -5.09 -6.52 -0.37
N TYR A 69 -5.36 -6.01 -1.58
CA TYR A 69 -6.71 -5.96 -2.14
C TYR A 69 -7.33 -7.35 -2.34
N VAL A 70 -6.53 -8.31 -2.84
CA VAL A 70 -6.99 -9.70 -3.01
C VAL A 70 -7.37 -10.32 -1.67
N LEU A 71 -6.57 -10.09 -0.61
CA LEU A 71 -6.89 -10.57 0.74
C LEU A 71 -8.18 -9.94 1.28
N VAL A 72 -8.44 -8.67 1.00
CA VAL A 72 -9.71 -8.01 1.34
C VAL A 72 -10.88 -8.72 0.65
N VAL A 73 -10.75 -9.03 -0.66
CA VAL A 73 -11.81 -9.74 -1.41
C VAL A 73 -12.01 -11.16 -0.89
N ILE A 74 -10.94 -11.92 -0.62
CA ILE A 74 -11.05 -13.29 -0.10
C ILE A 74 -11.77 -13.31 1.25
N LYS A 75 -11.45 -12.37 2.14
CA LYS A 75 -11.94 -12.37 3.52
C LYS A 75 -13.30 -11.69 3.70
N PHE A 76 -13.62 -10.70 2.88
CA PHE A 76 -14.82 -9.85 3.04
C PHE A 76 -15.70 -9.78 1.80
N GLY A 77 -15.34 -10.48 0.73
CA GLY A 77 -16.02 -10.45 -0.55
C GLY A 77 -15.93 -9.09 -1.26
N ILE A 78 -16.64 -8.98 -2.38
CA ILE A 78 -16.73 -7.76 -3.18
C ILE A 78 -17.29 -6.59 -2.35
N ARG A 79 -18.23 -6.87 -1.43
CA ARG A 79 -18.80 -5.84 -0.54
C ARG A 79 -17.74 -5.21 0.36
N GLY A 80 -16.81 -6.01 0.91
CA GLY A 80 -15.69 -5.51 1.68
C GLY A 80 -14.76 -4.62 0.88
N LEU A 81 -14.48 -4.99 -0.38
CA LEU A 81 -13.68 -4.17 -1.30
C LEU A 81 -14.34 -2.81 -1.57
N VAL A 82 -15.67 -2.79 -1.77
CA VAL A 82 -16.42 -1.54 -1.98
C VAL A 82 -16.33 -0.64 -0.74
N VAL A 83 -16.58 -1.20 0.46
CA VAL A 83 -16.49 -0.44 1.71
C VAL A 83 -15.07 0.10 1.93
N PHE A 84 -14.05 -0.74 1.70
CA PHE A 84 -12.65 -0.37 1.77
C PHE A 84 -12.32 0.79 0.80
N GLY A 85 -12.77 0.69 -0.45
CA GLY A 85 -12.57 1.72 -1.46
C GLY A 85 -13.23 3.05 -1.10
N ILE A 86 -14.45 3.03 -0.55
CA ILE A 86 -15.15 4.24 -0.10
C ILE A 86 -14.36 4.92 1.04
N ILE A 87 -13.92 4.16 2.05
CA ILE A 87 -13.16 4.71 3.18
C ILE A 87 -11.80 5.26 2.70
N LEU A 88 -11.13 4.55 1.80
CA LEU A 88 -9.86 4.99 1.20
C LEU A 88 -10.04 6.32 0.46
N LEU A 89 -11.06 6.44 -0.40
CA LEU A 89 -11.31 7.68 -1.15
C LEU A 89 -11.69 8.85 -0.24
N MET A 90 -12.53 8.61 0.77
CA MET A 90 -12.88 9.64 1.75
C MET A 90 -11.66 10.10 2.55
N SER A 91 -10.87 9.16 3.06
CA SER A 91 -9.64 9.49 3.81
C SER A 91 -8.60 10.18 2.95
N PHE A 92 -8.41 9.75 1.69
CA PHE A 92 -7.59 10.45 0.71
C PHE A 92 -8.03 11.92 0.55
N GLY A 93 -9.32 12.17 0.33
CA GLY A 93 -9.84 13.53 0.18
C GLY A 93 -9.59 14.41 1.41
N ILE A 94 -9.80 13.84 2.61
CA ILE A 94 -9.54 14.52 3.88
C ILE A 94 -8.06 14.87 4.03
N PHE A 95 -7.16 13.88 3.91
CA PHE A 95 -5.72 14.12 4.08
C PHE A 95 -5.15 15.02 2.98
N HIS A 96 -5.62 14.88 1.74
CA HIS A 96 -5.18 15.74 0.64
C HIS A 96 -5.55 17.20 0.86
N TYR A 97 -6.70 17.47 1.48
CA TYR A 97 -7.11 18.81 1.88
C TYR A 97 -6.21 19.36 3.00
N PHE A 98 -5.89 18.56 4.02
CA PHE A 98 -5.04 19.00 5.14
C PHE A 98 -3.54 19.11 4.81
N LEU A 99 -3.07 18.39 3.79
CA LEU A 99 -1.68 18.47 3.29
C LEU A 99 -1.47 19.63 2.30
N ASN A 100 -2.49 20.45 2.05
CA ASN A 100 -2.45 21.65 1.21
C ASN A 100 -2.34 22.91 2.08
#